data_AF-A0A959X5J8-F1
#
_entry.id   AF-A0A959X5J8-F1
#
_cell.length_a   1.000
_cell.length_b   1.000
_cell.length_c   1.000
_cell.angle_alpha   90.00
_cell.angle_beta   90.00
_cell.angle_gamma   90.00
#
_symmetry.space_group_name_H-M   'P 1'
#
loop_
_entity.id
_entity.type
_entity.pdbx_description
1 polymer ?
#
loop_
_entity_poly.entity_id
_entity_poly.type
_entity_poly.pdbx_seq_one_letter_code
_entity_poly.pdbx_strand_id
1 'polypeptide(L)'
;MAKLPSGDPAPADGALPPSALRADVPLSLYLHVPFCRVRCGYCDFNTYTPGELGGVDQDGFLGAAVAELDLARRLLGPRRVETVFFGGGTPT
;
A
#
# COMPACT_ATOMS: atom_id res chain seq x y z
N MET A 1 -5.32 25.99 -7.10
CA MET A 1 -4.59 24.82 -6.59
C MET A 1 -3.38 24.62 -7.52
N ALA A 2 -2.15 24.68 -7.00
CA ALA A 2 -0.98 24.52 -7.85
C ALA A 2 -0.97 23.11 -8.46
N LYS A 3 -0.68 22.99 -9.76
CA LYS A 3 -0.52 21.70 -10.42
C LYS A 3 0.70 21.01 -9.80
N LEU A 4 0.51 19.82 -9.22
CA LEU A 4 1.63 19.01 -8.75
C LEU A 4 2.54 18.68 -9.94
N PRO A 5 3.87 18.58 -9.74
CA PRO A 5 4.76 18.14 -10.80
C PRO A 5 4.33 16.74 -11.28
N SER A 6 4.49 16.48 -12.58
CA SER A 6 4.34 15.13 -13.09
C SER A 6 5.41 14.25 -12.45
N GLY A 7 5.00 13.21 -11.74
CA GLY A 7 5.90 12.15 -11.30
C GLY A 7 6.26 11.22 -12.46
N ASP A 8 7.38 10.51 -12.31
CA ASP A 8 7.73 9.45 -13.26
C ASP A 8 6.69 8.32 -13.18
N PRO A 9 6.31 7.72 -14.33
CA PRO A 9 5.42 6.58 -14.32
C PRO A 9 6.08 5.40 -13.60
N ALA A 10 5.29 4.66 -12.82
CA ALA A 10 5.76 3.41 -12.23
C ALA A 10 6.12 2.42 -13.35
N PRO A 11 7.25 1.69 -13.24
CA PRO A 11 7.61 0.64 -14.19
C PRO A 11 6.50 -0.41 -14.31
N ALA A 12 6.17 -0.81 -15.55
CA ALA A 12 5.09 -1.77 -15.80
C ALA A 12 5.40 -3.19 -15.28
N ASP A 13 6.68 -3.50 -15.09
CA ASP A 13 7.19 -4.76 -14.53
C ASP A 13 7.34 -4.70 -12.99
N GLY A 14 7.02 -3.56 -12.37
CA GLY A 14 7.19 -3.33 -10.94
C GLY A 14 8.67 -3.20 -10.51
N ALA A 15 9.61 -3.00 -11.44
CA ALA A 15 11.02 -2.88 -11.11
C ALA A 15 11.26 -1.81 -10.03
N LEU A 16 12.03 -2.18 -9.00
CA LEU A 16 12.43 -1.29 -7.93
C LEU A 16 13.84 -0.72 -8.21
N PRO A 17 14.15 0.50 -7.75
CA PRO A 17 15.49 1.05 -7.88
C PRO A 17 16.49 0.18 -7.10
N PRO A 18 17.77 0.10 -7.53
CA PRO A 18 18.78 -0.72 -6.85
C PRO A 18 18.94 -0.41 -5.36
N SER A 19 18.70 0.83 -4.95
CA SER A 19 18.73 1.25 -3.55
C SER A 19 17.68 0.54 -2.68
N ALA A 20 16.54 0.15 -3.24
CA ALA A 20 15.47 -0.57 -2.54
C ALA A 20 15.71 -2.09 -2.46
N LEU A 21 16.66 -2.63 -3.24
CA LEU A 21 16.97 -4.06 -3.30
C LEU A 21 18.08 -4.50 -2.33
N ARG A 22 18.48 -3.61 -1.41
CA ARG A 22 19.56 -3.86 -0.46
C ARG A 22 19.22 -4.98 0.52
N ALA A 23 20.02 -6.05 0.47
CA ALA A 23 19.83 -7.24 1.31
C ALA A 23 20.29 -7.04 2.77
N ASP A 24 21.17 -6.08 3.00
CA ASP A 24 21.80 -5.78 4.29
C ASP A 24 20.94 -4.92 5.23
N VAL A 25 19.86 -4.32 4.72
CA VAL A 25 18.92 -3.50 5.49
C VAL A 25 17.72 -4.34 5.93
N PRO A 26 17.32 -4.32 7.21
CA PRO A 26 16.09 -4.97 7.67
C PRO A 26 14.85 -4.61 6.85
N LEU A 27 14.01 -5.62 6.55
CA LEU A 27 12.76 -5.41 5.81
C LEU A 27 11.59 -5.26 6.78
N SER A 28 10.85 -4.16 6.66
CA SER A 28 9.58 -3.92 7.34
C SER A 28 8.45 -3.76 6.33
N LEU A 29 7.25 -4.21 6.69
CA LEU A 29 6.05 -4.05 5.87
C LEU A 29 5.08 -3.08 6.55
N TYR A 30 4.50 -2.20 5.76
CA TYR A 30 3.36 -1.38 6.15
C TYR A 30 2.19 -1.70 5.22
N LEU A 31 1.08 -2.18 5.79
CA LEU A 31 -0.17 -2.38 5.06
C LEU A 31 -1.11 -1.21 5.36
N HIS A 32 -1.41 -0.44 4.32
CA HIS A 32 -2.41 0.61 4.38
C HIS A 32 -3.81 0.01 4.19
N VAL A 33 -4.63 0.05 5.24
CA VAL A 33 -6.05 -0.32 5.18
C VAL A 33 -6.85 0.95 4.94
N PRO A 34 -7.48 1.11 3.76
CA PRO A 34 -8.04 2.39 3.35
C PRO A 34 -9.47 2.61 3.86
N PHE A 35 -10.02 1.70 4.67
CA PHE A 35 -11.44 1.72 5.04
C PHE A 35 -11.69 2.40 6.38
N CYS A 36 -12.72 3.24 6.42
CA CYS A 36 -13.26 3.81 7.64
C CYS A 36 -14.78 3.59 7.67
N ARG A 37 -15.35 3.35 8.85
CA ARG A 37 -16.82 3.35 8.99
C ARG A 37 -17.41 4.74 8.74
N VAL A 38 -16.71 5.78 9.21
CA VAL A 38 -17.08 7.19 9.06
C VAL A 38 -15.82 8.02 8.81
N ARG A 39 -15.91 9.09 8.01
CA ARG A 39 -14.81 10.03 7.83
C ARG A 39 -14.87 11.10 8.93
N CYS A 40 -13.85 11.15 9.79
CA CYS A 40 -13.72 12.25 10.74
C CYS A 40 -13.45 13.56 9.99
N GLY A 41 -14.06 14.68 10.42
CA GLY A 41 -13.93 15.97 9.73
C GLY A 41 -12.50 16.55 9.69
N TYR A 42 -11.60 16.01 10.53
CA TYR A 42 -10.19 16.37 10.58
C TYR A 42 -9.27 15.36 9.86
N CYS A 43 -9.81 14.24 9.34
CA CYS A 43 -8.99 13.17 8.80
C CYS A 43 -8.38 13.58 7.45
N ASP A 44 -7.05 13.58 7.36
CA ASP A 44 -6.32 13.76 6.09
C ASP A 44 -5.76 12.45 5.52
N PHE A 45 -5.95 11.33 6.22
CA PHE A 45 -5.53 10.03 5.71
C PHE A 45 -6.32 9.64 4.47
N ASN A 46 -5.64 8.96 3.55
CA ASN A 46 -6.22 8.39 2.35
C ASN A 46 -7.20 7.26 2.72
N THR A 47 -8.45 7.64 2.98
CA THR A 47 -9.45 6.77 3.61
C THR A 47 -10.80 6.94 2.95
N TYR A 48 -11.57 5.87 2.96
CA TYR A 48 -12.81 5.75 2.24
C TYR A 48 -13.86 5.11 3.13
N THR A 49 -15.05 5.66 3.06
CA THR A 49 -16.27 5.15 3.66
C THR A 49 -17.03 4.27 2.65
N PRO A 50 -17.95 3.42 3.10
CA PRO A 50 -18.69 2.53 2.22
C PRO A 50 -19.34 3.28 1.05
N GLY A 51 -19.10 2.80 -0.17
CA GLY A 51 -19.65 3.39 -1.40
C GLY A 51 -18.78 4.47 -2.06
N GLU A 52 -17.75 5.01 -1.40
CA GLU A 52 -16.84 5.99 -2.01
C GLU A 52 -15.91 5.37 -3.07
N LEU A 53 -15.59 4.08 -2.93
CA LEU A 53 -14.68 3.35 -3.84
C LEU A 53 -15.41 2.53 -4.93
N GLY A 54 -16.54 3.00 -5.44
CA GLY A 54 -17.10 2.52 -6.72
C GLY A 54 -17.16 1.00 -6.96
N GLY A 55 -17.40 0.19 -5.90
CA GLY A 55 -17.46 -1.28 -5.99
C GLY A 55 -16.26 -2.04 -5.43
N VAL A 56 -15.22 -1.36 -4.92
CA VAL A 56 -14.16 -2.01 -4.13
C VAL A 56 -14.65 -2.22 -2.70
N ASP A 57 -14.77 -3.48 -2.31
CA ASP A 57 -15.06 -3.90 -0.95
C ASP A 57 -13.80 -4.46 -0.25
N GLN A 58 -13.98 -4.91 0.99
CA GLN A 58 -12.88 -5.43 1.80
C GLN A 58 -12.26 -6.69 1.19
N ASP A 59 -13.07 -7.57 0.60
CA ASP A 59 -12.58 -8.81 0.00
C ASP A 59 -11.75 -8.54 -1.26
N GLY A 60 -12.22 -7.63 -2.12
CA GLY A 60 -11.47 -7.17 -3.29
C GLY A 60 -10.13 -6.54 -2.88
N PHE A 61 -10.12 -5.75 -1.80
CA PHE A 61 -8.89 -5.20 -1.25
C PHE A 61 -7.93 -6.28 -0.73
N LEU A 62 -8.44 -7.28 0.01
CA LEU A 62 -7.60 -8.38 0.50
C LEU A 62 -6.97 -9.16 -0.65
N GLY A 63 -7.74 -9.46 -1.70
CA GLY A 63 -7.23 -10.08 -2.92
C GLY A 63 -6.11 -9.26 -3.57
N ALA A 64 -6.30 -7.94 -3.71
CA ALA A 64 -5.29 -7.03 -4.25
C ALA A 64 -4.04 -6.97 -3.36
N ALA A 65 -4.20 -6.91 -2.04
CA ALA A 65 -3.09 -6.87 -1.09
C ALA A 65 -2.24 -8.15 -1.15
N VAL A 66 -2.87 -9.32 -1.28
CA VAL A 66 -2.14 -10.59 -1.46
C VAL A 66 -1.39 -10.61 -2.79
N ALA A 67 -2.01 -10.17 -3.88
CA ALA A 67 -1.36 -10.09 -5.19
C ALA A 67 -0.13 -9.15 -5.17
N GLU A 68 -0.22 -8.04 -4.45
CA GLU A 68 0.89 -7.10 -4.24
C GLU A 68 2.03 -7.75 -3.44
N LEU A 69 1.72 -8.52 -2.39
CA LEU A 69 2.73 -9.26 -1.62
C LEU A 69 3.45 -10.31 -2.48
N ASP A 70 2.72 -10.99 -3.37
CA ASP A 70 3.31 -11.93 -4.32
C ASP A 70 4.25 -11.23 -5.31
N LEU A 71 3.87 -10.04 -5.79
CA LEU A 71 4.72 -9.21 -6.63
C LEU A 71 5.99 -8.78 -5.88
N ALA A 72 5.84 -8.26 -4.66
CA ALA A 72 6.96 -7.85 -3.82
C ALA A 72 7.92 -9.02 -3.56
N ARG A 73 7.41 -10.23 -3.31
CA ARG A 73 8.23 -11.42 -3.11
C ARG A 73 9.03 -11.82 -4.35
N ARG A 74 8.46 -11.66 -5.55
CA ARG A 74 9.18 -11.90 -6.82
C ARG A 74 10.32 -10.89 -7.02
N LEU A 75 10.09 -9.63 -6.69
CA LEU A 75 11.04 -8.54 -6.92
C LEU A 75 12.16 -8.48 -5.88
N LEU A 76 11.84 -8.69 -4.61
CA LEU A 76 12.77 -8.60 -3.49
C LEU A 76 13.51 -9.92 -3.22
N GLY A 77 13.01 -11.03 -3.77
CA GLY A 77 13.47 -12.38 -3.46
C GLY A 77 13.10 -12.81 -2.02
N PRO A 78 13.62 -13.97 -1.57
CA PRO A 78 13.34 -14.47 -0.23
C PRO A 78 14.02 -13.59 0.83
N ARG A 79 13.22 -12.80 1.56
CA ARG A 79 13.65 -11.95 2.68
C ARG A 79 12.79 -12.22 3.91
N ARG A 80 13.39 -12.17 5.09
CA ARG A 80 12.65 -12.17 6.36
C ARG A 80 12.11 -10.77 6.62
N VAL A 81 10.82 -10.68 6.89
CA VAL A 81 10.18 -9.45 7.38
C VAL A 81 10.38 -9.40 8.90
N GLU A 82 10.94 -8.32 9.41
CA GLU A 82 11.17 -8.15 10.84
C GLU A 82 9.99 -7.51 11.56
N THR A 83 9.25 -6.65 10.88
CA THR A 83 8.12 -5.93 11.47
C THR A 83 7.03 -5.72 10.45
N VAL A 84 5.78 -5.85 10.89
CA VAL A 84 4.59 -5.56 10.09
C VAL A 84 3.76 -4.52 10.84
N PHE A 85 3.42 -3.44 10.15
CA PHE A 85 2.56 -2.37 10.64
C PHE A 85 1.28 -2.30 9.83
N PHE A 86 0.15 -2.11 10.50
CA PHE A 86 -1.14 -1.87 9.87
C PHE A 86 -1.60 -0.46 10.24
N GLY A 87 -2.03 0.32 9.26
CA GLY A 87 -2.51 1.68 9.49
C GLY A 87 -3.39 2.18 8.35
N GLY A 88 -3.71 3.47 8.34
CA GLY A 88 -4.59 4.08 7.35
C GLY A 88 -5.89 4.52 8.00
N GLY A 89 -7.01 3.97 7.55
CA GLY A 89 -8.31 4.21 8.13
C GLY A 89 -8.47 3.50 9.47
N THR A 90 -9.29 2.46 9.49
CA THR A 90 -9.52 1.63 10.67
C THR A 90 -9.12 0.20 10.29
N PRO A 91 -7.88 -0.22 10.61
CA PRO A 91 -7.43 -1.59 10.35
C PRO A 91 -8.24 -2.68 11.08
N THR A 92 -8.94 -2.31 12.15
CA THR A 92 -9.78 -3.20 12.97
C THR A 92 -11.22 -3.28 12.47
#